data_AF-A0A1Y1Z5Y3-F1
#
_entry.id   AF-A0A1Y1Z5Y3-F1
#
_cell.length_a   1.000
_cell.length_b   1.000
_cell.length_c   1.000
_cell.angle_alpha   90.00
_cell.angle_beta   90.00
_cell.angle_gamma   90.00
#
_symmetry.space_group_name_H-M   'P 1'
#
loop_
_entity.id
_entity.type
_entity.pdbx_description
1 polymer ?
#
loop_
_entity_poly.entity_id
_entity_poly.type
_entity_poly.pdbx_seq_one_letter_code
_entity_poly.pdbx_strand_id
1 'polypeptide(L)'
;MSSVANNNPNSPAFLDDSPTTLTKTPTYEYYGFVIYLISFFAYGGWLLWAYLPEGTLDKIGITYYPNRRVKPLMKKFPNLANPHSRYWALAVPVWIFAVALYVFLVFISYNLLTTAPFDSFNTFTDEFANVMKPGDQTRMTESAVPELQDIPIGVVNACLYQSDAWLEAWEDDNN
;
A
#
# COMPACT_ATOMS: atom_id res chain seq x y z
N MET A 1 -7.97 2.23 -56.48
CA MET A 1 -9.43 2.06 -56.62
C MET A 1 -10.08 2.65 -55.37
N SER A 2 -11.07 3.52 -55.55
CA SER A 2 -11.66 4.44 -54.57
C SER A 2 -12.09 3.80 -53.25
N SER A 3 -11.74 4.46 -52.14
CA SER A 3 -12.36 4.28 -50.83
C SER A 3 -13.87 4.49 -50.96
N VAL A 4 -14.65 3.43 -50.76
CA VAL A 4 -16.10 3.49 -50.69
C VAL A 4 -16.45 3.97 -49.29
N ALA A 5 -16.68 5.27 -49.14
CA ALA A 5 -17.28 5.83 -47.93
C ALA A 5 -18.71 5.29 -47.81
N ASN A 6 -18.93 4.44 -46.81
CA ASN A 6 -20.23 3.87 -46.50
C ASN A 6 -21.11 4.97 -45.87
N ASN A 7 -21.96 5.61 -46.68
CA ASN A 7 -22.83 6.73 -46.29
C ASN A 7 -24.14 6.27 -45.61
N ASN A 8 -24.07 5.30 -44.71
CA ASN A 8 -25.24 4.85 -43.95
C ASN A 8 -25.37 5.70 -42.65
N PRO A 9 -26.42 6.53 -42.50
CA PRO A 9 -26.62 7.37 -41.31
C PRO A 9 -26.94 6.58 -40.03
N ASN A 10 -27.18 5.26 -40.13
CA ASN A 10 -27.49 4.38 -39.00
C ASN A 10 -26.39 3.35 -38.70
N SER A 11 -25.20 3.46 -39.29
CA SER A 11 -24.06 2.64 -38.82
C SER A 11 -23.62 3.17 -37.45
N PRO A 12 -23.52 2.33 -36.39
CA PRO A 12 -22.83 2.75 -35.19
C PRO A 12 -21.42 3.18 -35.61
N ALA A 13 -21.07 4.43 -35.31
CA ALA A 13 -19.72 4.92 -35.52
C ALA A 13 -18.76 3.85 -34.95
N PHE A 14 -17.82 3.39 -35.77
CA PHE A 14 -16.78 2.47 -35.34
C PHE A 14 -16.19 3.03 -34.05
N LEU A 15 -16.53 2.42 -32.92
CA LEU A 15 -15.83 2.65 -31.67
C LEU A 15 -14.45 2.08 -31.93
N ASP A 16 -13.48 2.98 -32.14
CA ASP A 16 -12.09 2.61 -32.19
C ASP A 16 -11.72 2.15 -30.78
N ASP A 17 -11.90 0.86 -30.50
CA ASP A 17 -11.48 0.16 -29.27
C ASP A 17 -9.96 0.00 -29.23
N SER A 18 -9.24 1.04 -29.66
CA SER A 18 -7.80 1.13 -29.49
C SER A 18 -7.52 1.45 -28.02
N PRO A 19 -6.70 0.68 -27.29
CA PRO A 19 -6.39 0.88 -25.86
C PRO A 19 -5.50 2.12 -25.62
N THR A 20 -5.64 3.17 -26.43
CA THR A 20 -4.86 4.39 -26.33
C THR A 20 -5.57 5.41 -25.43
N THR A 21 -5.32 5.24 -24.13
CA THR A 21 -4.95 6.33 -23.24
C THR A 21 -5.86 7.57 -23.23
N LEU A 22 -7.14 7.41 -22.89
CA LEU A 22 -7.88 8.47 -22.19
C LEU A 22 -7.48 8.42 -20.70
N THR A 23 -6.20 8.65 -20.43
CA THR A 23 -5.71 8.85 -19.06
C THR A 23 -6.30 10.15 -18.56
N LYS A 24 -7.48 10.07 -17.93
CA LYS A 24 -8.00 11.13 -17.09
C LYS A 24 -6.91 11.44 -16.08
N THR A 25 -6.19 12.54 -16.30
CA THR A 25 -5.11 12.97 -15.40
C THR A 25 -5.72 13.03 -14.01
N PRO A 26 -5.23 12.23 -13.05
CA PRO A 26 -5.81 12.21 -11.73
C PRO A 26 -5.68 13.62 -11.15
N THR A 27 -6.80 14.31 -11.00
CA THR A 27 -6.89 15.67 -10.43
C THR A 27 -6.61 15.67 -8.92
N TYR A 28 -5.72 14.79 -8.45
CA TYR A 28 -5.41 14.57 -7.04
C TYR A 28 -4.12 15.25 -6.59
N GLU A 29 -3.25 15.66 -7.54
CA GLU A 29 -1.91 16.18 -7.25
C GLU A 29 -1.93 17.48 -6.42
N TYR A 30 -2.84 18.40 -6.72
CA TYR A 30 -2.92 19.67 -6.00
C TYR A 30 -3.47 19.52 -4.58
N TYR A 31 -4.32 18.51 -4.31
CA TYR A 31 -4.79 18.24 -2.95
C TYR A 31 -3.63 17.84 -2.04
N GLY A 32 -2.70 17.01 -2.56
CA GLY A 32 -1.47 16.66 -1.84
C GLY A 32 -0.62 17.88 -1.52
N PHE A 33 -0.46 18.78 -2.49
CA PHE A 33 0.28 20.03 -2.29
C PHE A 33 -0.38 20.96 -1.25
N VAL A 34 -1.71 21.12 -1.29
CA VAL A 34 -2.44 21.94 -0.33
C VAL A 34 -2.38 21.35 1.08
N ILE A 35 -2.55 20.03 1.22
CA ILE A 35 -2.41 19.34 2.52
C ILE A 35 -0.98 19.46 3.06
N TYR A 36 0.03 19.37 2.19
CA TYR A 36 1.43 19.60 2.57
C TYR A 36 1.64 21.00 3.15
N LEU A 37 1.17 22.05 2.48
CA LEU A 37 1.30 23.42 2.96
C LEU A 37 0.59 23.62 4.30
N ILE A 38 -0.65 23.14 4.43
CA ILE A 38 -1.42 23.22 5.69
C ILE A 38 -0.67 22.49 6.82
N SER A 39 -0.14 21.30 6.54
CA SER A 39 0.61 20.51 7.52
C SER A 39 1.90 21.21 7.96
N PHE A 40 2.61 21.85 7.03
CA PHE A 40 3.83 22.61 7.33
C PHE A 40 3.56 23.80 8.25
N PHE A 41 2.54 24.61 7.96
CA PHE A 41 2.16 25.74 8.82
C PHE A 41 1.61 25.28 10.17
N ALA A 42 0.79 24.23 10.19
CA ALA A 42 0.27 23.65 11.43
C ALA A 42 1.41 23.12 12.31
N TYR A 43 2.39 22.42 11.72
CA TYR A 43 3.57 21.94 12.43
C TYR A 43 4.43 23.08 12.95
N GLY A 44 4.67 24.13 12.14
CA GLY A 44 5.37 25.33 12.56
C GLY A 44 4.68 26.03 13.74
N GLY A 45 3.36 26.18 13.69
CA GLY A 45 2.56 26.73 14.78
C GLY A 45 2.59 25.86 16.04
N TRP A 46 2.57 24.53 15.87
CA TRP A 46 2.68 23.57 16.96
C TRP A 46 4.05 23.62 17.64
N LEU A 47 5.15 23.66 16.87
CA LEU A 47 6.50 23.84 17.41
C LEU A 47 6.62 25.18 18.11
N LEU A 48 6.13 26.26 17.51
CA LEU A 48 6.15 27.59 18.11
C LEU A 48 5.42 27.57 19.46
N TRP A 49 4.24 26.95 19.55
CA TRP A 49 3.51 26.77 20.81
C TRP A 49 4.28 25.91 21.82
N ALA A 50 4.92 24.82 21.36
CA ALA A 50 5.68 23.92 22.21
C ALA A 50 6.94 24.59 22.82
N TYR A 51 7.63 25.45 22.06
CA TYR A 51 8.89 26.09 22.45
C TYR A 51 8.76 27.53 22.97
N LEU A 52 7.60 28.21 22.84
CA LEU A 52 7.44 29.58 23.35
C LEU A 52 7.47 29.64 24.89
N PRO A 53 8.17 30.61 25.50
CA PRO A 53 8.15 30.83 26.94
C PRO A 53 6.76 31.29 27.45
N GLU A 54 6.40 30.93 28.69
CA GLU A 54 5.05 31.15 29.24
C GLU A 54 4.67 32.63 29.36
N GLY A 55 5.65 33.53 29.54
CA GLY A 55 5.41 34.97 29.67
C GLY A 55 4.85 35.66 28.43
N THR A 56 4.98 35.06 27.24
CA THR A 56 4.30 35.52 26.01
C THR A 56 2.95 34.85 25.82
N LEU A 57 2.79 33.59 26.24
CA LEU A 57 1.51 32.88 26.17
C LEU A 57 0.43 33.48 27.09
N ASP A 58 0.82 33.87 28.30
CA ASP A 58 -0.08 34.50 29.28
C ASP A 58 -0.61 35.86 28.78
N LYS A 59 0.18 36.58 27.99
CA LYS A 59 -0.23 37.85 27.36
C LYS A 59 -1.19 37.63 26.18
N ILE A 60 -1.10 36.48 25.52
CA ILE A 60 -1.97 36.07 24.40
C ILE A 60 -3.28 35.43 24.92
N GLY A 61 -3.38 35.18 26.23
CA GLY A 61 -4.62 34.71 26.88
C GLY A 61 -4.90 33.22 26.72
N ILE A 62 -3.92 32.44 26.25
CA ILE A 62 -4.05 30.98 26.10
C ILE A 62 -3.64 30.31 27.42
N THR A 63 -4.51 30.40 28.42
CA THR A 63 -4.33 29.73 29.71
C THR A 63 -4.95 28.34 29.67
N TYR A 64 -4.35 27.38 28.97
CA TYR A 64 -4.79 25.98 29.07
C TYR A 64 -3.83 25.17 29.96
N TYR A 65 -4.16 25.06 31.24
CA TYR A 65 -3.59 24.05 32.14
C TYR A 65 -4.73 23.25 32.79
N PRO A 66 -4.73 21.90 32.67
CA PRO A 66 -5.65 21.02 33.38
C PRO A 66 -5.24 20.87 34.86
N ASN A 67 -4.90 21.95 35.55
CA ASN A 67 -4.42 21.91 36.93
C ASN A 67 -5.42 22.50 37.94
N ARG A 68 -6.74 22.41 37.70
CA ARG A 68 -7.74 22.94 38.66
C ARG A 68 -7.64 22.27 40.04
N ARG A 69 -7.21 21.01 40.11
CA ARG A 69 -7.00 20.26 41.38
C ARG A 69 -5.67 20.58 42.08
N VAL A 70 -4.67 21.04 41.33
CA VAL A 70 -3.32 21.28 41.86
C VAL A 70 -3.09 22.74 42.22
N LYS A 71 -3.93 23.68 41.73
CA LYS A 71 -3.94 25.10 42.13
C LYS A 71 -3.91 25.32 43.65
N PRO A 72 -4.77 24.68 44.48
CA PRO A 72 -4.71 24.89 45.93
C PRO A 72 -3.44 24.30 46.56
N LEU A 73 -2.89 23.22 45.99
CA LEU A 73 -1.67 22.58 46.46
C LEU A 73 -0.42 23.38 46.10
N MET A 74 -0.36 23.95 44.89
CA MET A 74 0.69 24.88 44.43
C MET A 74 0.77 26.13 45.29
N LYS A 75 -0.39 26.68 45.70
CA LYS A 75 -0.44 27.83 46.63
C LYS A 75 0.13 27.47 48.01
N LYS A 76 -0.03 26.21 48.43
CA LYS A 76 0.40 25.72 49.76
C LYS A 76 1.87 25.29 49.78
N PHE A 77 2.40 24.78 48.67
CA PHE A 77 3.78 24.30 48.55
C PHE A 77 4.44 24.87 47.28
N PRO A 78 4.95 26.11 47.33
CA PRO A 78 5.50 26.80 46.17
C PRO A 78 6.77 26.14 45.58
N ASN A 79 7.49 25.34 46.38
CA ASN A 79 8.73 24.70 45.97
C ASN A 79 8.55 23.25 45.46
N LEU A 80 7.32 22.71 45.51
CA LEU A 80 7.05 21.30 45.20
C LEU A 80 6.54 21.08 43.77
N ALA A 81 6.04 22.14 43.13
CA ALA A 81 5.27 22.02 41.91
C ALA A 81 5.96 22.78 40.77
N ASN A 82 6.67 22.05 39.90
CA ASN A 82 7.08 22.57 38.61
C ASN A 82 5.82 22.91 37.78
N PRO A 83 5.56 24.19 37.46
CA PRO A 83 4.36 24.58 36.72
C PRO A 83 4.39 24.13 35.26
N HIS A 84 5.57 23.76 34.73
CA HIS A 84 5.88 23.58 33.31
C HIS A 84 5.46 22.24 32.69
N SER A 85 4.42 21.60 33.20
CA SER A 85 4.13 20.22 32.86
C SER A 85 3.37 20.11 31.52
N ARG A 86 4.01 20.56 30.42
CA ARG A 86 3.54 20.52 29.02
C ARG A 86 3.54 19.10 28.45
N TYR A 87 3.10 18.11 29.22
CA TYR A 87 3.09 16.69 28.81
C TYR A 87 2.33 16.47 27.50
N TRP A 88 1.33 17.31 27.21
CA TRP A 88 0.58 17.29 25.96
C TRP A 88 1.43 17.53 24.72
N ALA A 89 2.49 18.35 24.79
CA ALA A 89 3.41 18.57 23.68
C ALA A 89 4.21 17.30 23.33
N LEU A 90 4.43 16.39 24.29
CA LEU A 90 5.07 15.10 24.04
C LEU A 90 4.04 13.99 23.77
N ALA A 91 2.89 14.05 24.44
CA ALA A 91 1.86 13.03 24.33
C ALA A 91 1.26 12.96 22.93
N VAL A 92 1.05 14.10 22.26
CA VAL A 92 0.48 14.13 20.89
C VAL A 92 1.37 13.39 19.88
N PRO A 93 2.67 13.70 19.70
CA PRO A 93 3.51 12.98 18.74
C PRO A 93 3.66 11.50 19.12
N VAL A 94 3.85 11.17 20.41
CA VAL A 94 3.95 9.77 20.86
C VAL A 94 2.67 8.99 20.55
N TRP A 95 1.50 9.59 20.76
CA TRP A 95 0.22 8.95 20.46
C TRP A 95 0.01 8.76 18.95
N ILE A 96 0.42 9.73 18.11
CA ILE A 96 0.40 9.59 16.64
C ILE A 96 1.26 8.39 16.20
N PHE A 97 2.49 8.26 16.72
CA PHE A 97 3.34 7.10 16.41
C PHE A 97 2.73 5.77 16.86
N ALA A 98 2.15 5.72 18.06
CA ALA A 98 1.49 4.52 18.57
C ALA A 98 0.28 4.11 17.73
N VAL A 99 -0.57 5.08 17.35
CA VAL A 99 -1.74 4.85 16.48
C VAL A 99 -1.30 4.39 15.09
N ALA A 100 -0.25 4.98 14.52
CA ALA A 100 0.28 4.56 13.22
C ALA A 100 0.72 3.08 13.26
N LEU A 101 1.51 2.69 14.27
CA LEU A 101 1.92 1.29 14.46
C LEU A 101 0.71 0.36 14.65
N TYR A 102 -0.28 0.79 15.43
CA TYR A 102 -1.52 0.03 15.62
C TYR A 102 -2.27 -0.19 14.30
N VAL A 103 -2.41 0.84 13.46
CA VAL A 103 -3.04 0.74 12.14
C VAL A 103 -2.29 -0.25 11.25
N PHE A 104 -0.95 -0.22 11.24
CA PHE A 104 -0.15 -1.19 10.48
C PHE A 104 -0.39 -2.63 10.94
N LEU A 105 -0.43 -2.87 12.25
CA LEU A 105 -0.70 -4.22 12.79
C LEU A 105 -2.11 -4.71 12.44
N VAL A 106 -3.11 -3.84 12.57
CA VAL A 106 -4.50 -4.17 12.17
C VAL A 106 -4.58 -4.42 10.67
N PHE A 107 -3.90 -3.62 9.85
CA PHE A 107 -3.85 -3.81 8.41
C PHE A 107 -3.25 -5.17 8.03
N ILE A 108 -2.08 -5.53 8.59
CA ILE A 108 -1.46 -6.84 8.36
C ILE A 108 -2.41 -7.95 8.79
N SER A 109 -2.98 -7.84 10.00
CA SER A 109 -3.92 -8.84 10.53
C SER A 109 -5.15 -8.98 9.65
N TYR A 110 -5.72 -7.87 9.19
CA TYR A 110 -6.88 -7.86 8.30
C TYR A 110 -6.55 -8.51 6.95
N ASN A 111 -5.42 -8.15 6.33
CA ASN A 111 -4.97 -8.79 5.09
C ASN A 111 -4.80 -10.30 5.28
N LEU A 112 -4.20 -10.74 6.39
CA LEU A 112 -4.04 -12.17 6.70
C LEU A 112 -5.38 -12.88 6.90
N LEU A 113 -6.37 -12.23 7.49
CA LEU A 113 -7.73 -12.80 7.65
C LEU A 113 -8.47 -12.93 6.31
N THR A 114 -8.24 -12.01 5.38
CA THR A 114 -8.85 -12.04 4.03
C THR A 114 -8.08 -12.90 3.03
N THR A 115 -6.82 -13.23 3.32
CA THR A 115 -6.00 -14.06 2.43
C THR A 115 -6.47 -15.52 2.49
N ALA A 116 -6.41 -16.22 1.36
CA ALA A 116 -6.69 -17.65 1.32
C ALA A 116 -5.72 -18.43 2.24
N PRO A 117 -6.12 -19.60 2.78
CA PRO A 117 -5.20 -20.42 3.57
C PRO A 117 -3.95 -20.78 2.75
N PHE A 118 -2.80 -20.97 3.42
CA PHE A 118 -1.51 -21.22 2.76
C PHE A 118 -1.48 -22.45 1.84
N ASP A 119 -2.43 -23.37 2.03
CA ASP A 119 -2.57 -24.60 1.24
C ASP A 119 -3.48 -24.42 0.00
N SER A 120 -4.01 -23.21 -0.23
CA SER A 120 -4.87 -22.93 -1.38
C SER A 120 -4.07 -22.50 -2.60
N PHE A 121 -4.32 -23.13 -3.73
CA PHE A 121 -3.79 -22.72 -5.04
C PHE A 121 -4.24 -21.31 -5.45
N ASN A 122 -5.32 -20.78 -4.87
CA ASN A 122 -5.81 -19.42 -5.12
C ASN A 122 -4.82 -18.32 -4.69
N THR A 123 -3.79 -18.65 -3.91
CA THR A 123 -2.70 -17.72 -3.56
C THR A 123 -1.71 -17.54 -4.74
N PHE A 124 -1.66 -18.48 -5.67
CA PHE A 124 -0.73 -18.49 -6.82
C PHE A 124 -1.43 -18.29 -8.16
N THR A 125 -2.70 -18.70 -8.27
CA THR A 125 -3.48 -18.61 -9.51
C THR A 125 -4.75 -17.80 -9.29
N ASP A 126 -4.99 -16.82 -10.15
CA ASP A 126 -6.24 -16.05 -10.19
C ASP A 126 -7.22 -16.61 -11.26
N GLU A 127 -8.36 -15.96 -11.43
CA GLU A 127 -9.38 -16.35 -12.43
C GLU A 127 -8.87 -16.21 -13.88
N PHE A 128 -7.85 -15.37 -14.11
CA PHE A 128 -7.30 -15.09 -15.43
C PHE A 128 -6.05 -15.92 -15.77
N ALA A 129 -5.58 -16.77 -14.85
CA ALA A 129 -4.42 -17.64 -15.06
C ALA A 129 -4.71 -18.69 -16.15
N ASN A 130 -3.93 -18.69 -17.23
CA ASN A 130 -4.09 -19.61 -18.36
C ASN A 130 -3.21 -20.85 -18.19
N VAL A 131 -3.54 -21.70 -17.22
CA VAL A 131 -2.71 -22.86 -16.88
C VAL A 131 -2.87 -23.99 -17.90
N MET A 132 -1.76 -24.56 -18.37
CA MET A 132 -1.74 -25.70 -19.29
C MET A 132 -2.46 -26.91 -18.68
N LYS A 133 -3.51 -27.41 -19.35
CA LYS A 133 -4.28 -28.58 -18.88
C LYS A 133 -3.69 -29.89 -19.42
N PRO A 134 -3.60 -30.96 -18.61
CA PRO A 134 -3.18 -32.27 -19.08
C PRO A 134 -4.12 -32.75 -20.20
N GLY A 135 -3.61 -32.81 -21.44
CA GLY A 135 -4.37 -33.22 -22.61
C GLY A 135 -4.55 -32.15 -23.70
N ASP A 136 -4.32 -30.86 -23.43
CA ASP A 136 -4.41 -29.81 -24.46
C ASP A 136 -3.36 -29.99 -25.58
N GLN A 137 -2.25 -30.64 -25.27
CA GLN A 137 -1.24 -31.03 -26.27
C GLN A 137 -1.79 -31.94 -27.38
N THR A 138 -2.86 -32.70 -27.13
CA THR A 138 -3.45 -33.61 -28.13
C THR A 138 -4.42 -32.92 -29.10
N ARG A 139 -4.78 -31.64 -28.87
CA ARG A 139 -5.67 -30.86 -29.77
C ARG A 139 -4.90 -29.94 -30.71
N MET A 140 -3.57 -30.06 -30.76
CA MET A 140 -2.73 -29.30 -31.68
C MET A 140 -2.90 -29.88 -33.09
N THR A 141 -3.53 -29.13 -33.99
CA THR A 141 -3.39 -29.38 -35.43
C THR A 141 -1.93 -29.11 -35.81
N GLU A 142 -1.34 -30.00 -36.61
CA GLU A 142 0.09 -30.04 -36.96
C GLU A 142 0.67 -28.72 -37.51
N SER A 143 -0.19 -27.79 -37.94
CA SER A 143 0.17 -26.48 -38.51
C SER A 143 -0.22 -25.26 -37.67
N ALA A 144 -0.75 -25.43 -36.45
CA ALA A 144 -1.18 -24.32 -35.61
C ALA A 144 -0.14 -24.01 -34.51
N VAL A 145 0.17 -22.73 -34.33
CA VAL A 145 0.96 -22.27 -33.18
C VAL A 145 0.07 -22.35 -31.94
N PRO A 146 0.50 -22.99 -30.84
CA PRO A 146 -0.32 -23.13 -29.66
C PRO A 146 -0.55 -21.79 -28.96
N GLU A 147 -1.66 -21.69 -28.24
CA GLU A 147 -1.92 -20.55 -27.37
C GLU A 147 -0.87 -20.47 -26.26
N LEU A 148 -0.54 -19.25 -25.83
CA LEU A 148 0.40 -19.03 -24.74
C LEU A 148 -0.27 -19.46 -23.42
N GLN A 149 0.23 -20.55 -22.84
CA GLN A 149 -0.26 -21.12 -21.58
C GLN A 149 0.88 -21.16 -20.54
N ASP A 150 0.51 -21.00 -19.27
CA ASP A 150 1.41 -21.10 -18.14
C ASP A 150 1.66 -22.57 -17.79
N ILE A 151 2.93 -22.97 -17.78
CA ILE A 151 3.33 -24.32 -17.39
C ILE A 151 3.28 -24.41 -15.85
N PRO A 152 2.60 -25.40 -15.26
CA PRO A 152 2.57 -25.56 -13.81
C PRO A 152 3.98 -25.68 -13.23
N ILE A 153 4.25 -24.95 -12.13
CA ILE A 153 5.58 -24.91 -11.50
C ILE A 153 6.09 -26.30 -11.10
N GLY A 154 5.20 -27.24 -10.76
CA GLY A 154 5.57 -28.63 -10.48
C GLY A 154 6.18 -29.35 -11.69
N VAL A 155 5.66 -29.08 -12.90
CA VAL A 155 6.20 -29.64 -14.14
C VAL A 155 7.54 -28.99 -14.47
N VAL A 156 7.64 -27.67 -14.34
CA VAL A 156 8.92 -26.96 -14.55
C VAL A 156 9.99 -27.48 -13.59
N ASN A 157 9.66 -27.62 -12.30
CA ASN A 157 10.59 -28.11 -11.30
C ASN A 157 11.02 -29.56 -11.56
N ALA A 158 10.10 -30.43 -11.98
CA ALA A 158 10.44 -31.80 -12.36
C ALA A 158 11.38 -31.82 -13.57
N CYS A 159 11.05 -31.10 -14.64
CA CYS A 159 11.88 -31.06 -15.84
C CYS A 159 13.27 -30.44 -15.60
N LEU A 160 13.34 -29.40 -14.78
CA LEU A 160 14.58 -28.64 -14.58
C LEU A 160 15.49 -29.24 -13.51
N TYR A 161 14.92 -29.81 -12.44
CA TYR A 161 15.69 -30.23 -11.26
C TYR A 161 15.64 -31.73 -10.96
N GLN A 162 14.72 -32.50 -11.55
CA GLN A 162 14.69 -33.96 -11.39
C GLN A 162 15.39 -34.69 -12.56
N SER A 163 16.22 -34.01 -13.34
CA SER A 163 17.02 -34.67 -14.37
C SER A 163 18.03 -35.61 -13.72
N ASP A 164 18.12 -36.85 -14.21
CA ASP A 164 19.05 -37.87 -13.72
C ASP A 164 20.54 -37.51 -13.96
N ALA A 165 20.82 -36.35 -14.56
CA ALA A 165 22.16 -35.87 -14.90
C ALA A 165 23.10 -35.73 -13.70
N TRP A 166 22.58 -35.43 -12.50
CA TRP A 166 23.41 -35.37 -11.29
C TRP A 166 23.66 -36.75 -10.66
N LEU A 167 22.80 -37.75 -10.92
CA LEU A 167 23.01 -39.13 -10.53
C LEU A 167 24.05 -39.79 -11.43
N GLU A 168 23.95 -39.57 -12.74
CA GLU A 168 24.94 -40.03 -13.72
C GLU A 168 26.34 -39.45 -13.44
N ALA A 169 26.44 -38.15 -13.15
CA ALA A 169 27.71 -37.51 -12.82
C ALA A 169 28.33 -38.01 -11.50
N TRP A 170 27.51 -38.41 -10.53
CA TRP A 170 28.00 -38.96 -9.26
C TRP A 170 28.44 -40.42 -9.37
N GLU A 171 27.81 -41.22 -10.23
CA GLU A 171 28.24 -42.59 -10.52
C GLU A 171 29.57 -42.63 -11.29
N ASP A 172 29.80 -41.68 -12.21
CA ASP A 172 31.07 -41.54 -12.94
C ASP A 172 32.25 -41.12 -12.06
N ASP A 173 32.03 -40.28 -11.04
CA ASP A 173 33.09 -39.82 -10.12
C ASP A 173 33.45 -40.86 -9.02
N ASN A 174 32.56 -41.83 -8.75
CA ASN A 174 32.73 -42.83 -7.69
C ASN A 174 32.95 -44.26 -8.20
N ASN A 175 33.24 -44.42 -9.49
CA ASN A 175 33.62 -45.69 -10.13
C ASN A 175 35.00 -45.57 -10.81
#